data_AF-A0A3B9MB10-F1
#
_entry.id   AF-A0A3B9MB10-F1
#
_cell.length_a   1.000
_cell.length_b   1.000
_cell.length_c   1.000
_cell.angle_alpha   90.00
_cell.angle_beta   90.00
_cell.angle_gamma   90.00
#
_symmetry.space_group_name_H-M   'P 1'
#
loop_
_entity.id
_entity.type
_entity.pdbx_description
1 polymer ?
#
loop_
_entity_poly.entity_id
_entity_poly.type
_entity_poly.pdbx_seq_one_letter_code
_entity_poly.pdbx_strand_id
1 'polypeptide(L)'
;MTEPRKIARYGWIPDLPDERDHIYAAPPQFLSALPPSTDLRSLCPGVYDQGMLGSCTANAIGGAIEFDRMKQKLTDFVPSRLFIYYNER
;
A
#
# COMPACT_ATOMS: atom_id res chain seq x y z
N MET A 1 32.27 5.22 -7.66
CA MET A 1 31.74 4.62 -6.42
C MET A 1 30.51 5.42 -6.06
N THR A 2 29.32 4.84 -6.19
CA THR A 2 28.05 5.50 -5.87
C THR A 2 27.86 5.52 -4.36
N GLU A 3 27.66 6.71 -3.79
CA GLU A 3 27.28 6.90 -2.39
C GLU A 3 26.05 6.04 -2.06
N PRO A 4 26.06 5.28 -0.94
CA PRO A 4 24.90 4.50 -0.54
C PRO A 4 23.73 5.42 -0.20
N ARG A 5 22.55 5.14 -0.79
CA ARG A 5 21.31 5.89 -0.54
C ARG A 5 20.99 5.85 0.96
N LYS A 6 21.02 7.01 1.63
CA LYS A 6 20.64 7.12 3.04
C LYS A 6 19.12 6.95 3.19
N ILE A 7 18.70 5.79 3.68
CA ILE A 7 17.30 5.50 4.03
C ILE A 7 16.98 6.20 5.35
N ALA A 8 16.55 7.46 5.28
CA ALA A 8 16.28 8.28 6.48
C ALA A 8 14.78 8.40 6.83
N ARG A 9 13.90 7.93 5.94
CA ARG A 9 12.43 7.98 6.09
C ARG A 9 11.69 7.22 5.00
N TYR A 10 12.25 7.11 3.81
CA TYR A 10 11.62 6.41 2.68
C TYR A 10 12.49 5.25 2.24
N GLY A 11 11.88 4.15 1.85
CA GLY A 11 12.59 2.95 1.44
C GLY A 11 11.97 2.21 0.25
N TRP A 12 11.08 2.86 -0.48
CA TRP A 12 10.59 2.36 -1.77
C TRP A 12 11.73 2.27 -2.78
N ILE A 13 11.72 1.17 -3.51
CA ILE A 13 12.63 0.84 -4.61
C ILE A 13 11.73 0.48 -5.80
N PRO A 14 12.02 0.96 -7.02
CA PRO A 14 11.26 0.56 -8.20
C PRO A 14 11.30 -0.96 -8.41
N ASP A 15 10.14 -1.56 -8.66
CA ASP A 15 10.05 -2.96 -9.07
C ASP A 15 10.66 -3.15 -10.47
N LEU A 16 11.27 -4.32 -10.68
CA LEU A 16 11.72 -4.74 -12.00
C LEU A 16 10.51 -5.27 -12.78
N PRO A 17 10.39 -4.97 -14.09
CA PRO A 17 9.31 -5.54 -14.90
C PRO A 17 9.32 -7.07 -14.86
N ASP A 18 8.15 -7.67 -14.61
CA ASP A 18 7.95 -9.11 -14.61
C ASP A 18 6.79 -9.47 -15.56
N GLU A 19 7.02 -10.37 -16.51
CA GLU A 19 5.99 -10.81 -17.47
C GLU A 19 4.83 -11.57 -16.82
N ARG A 20 5.01 -12.01 -15.57
CA ARG A 20 4.00 -12.72 -14.78
C ARG A 20 3.04 -11.78 -14.05
N ASP A 21 3.30 -10.46 -14.08
CA ASP A 21 2.46 -9.48 -13.41
C ASP A 21 1.01 -9.53 -13.93
N HIS A 22 0.06 -9.72 -13.01
CA HIS A 22 -1.36 -9.72 -13.34
C HIS A 22 -1.83 -8.30 -13.65
N ILE A 23 -2.28 -8.07 -14.88
CA ILE A 23 -2.84 -6.79 -15.30
C ILE A 23 -4.28 -6.65 -14.76
N TYR A 24 -4.51 -5.65 -13.92
CA TYR A 24 -5.86 -5.30 -13.49
C TYR A 24 -6.63 -4.62 -14.64
N ALA A 25 -7.73 -5.24 -15.06
CA ALA A 25 -8.69 -4.66 -16.00
C ALA A 25 -10.04 -4.46 -15.31
N ALA A 26 -10.44 -3.20 -15.12
CA ALA A 26 -11.75 -2.88 -14.56
C ALA A 26 -12.88 -3.26 -15.53
N PRO A 27 -14.03 -3.76 -15.04
CA PRO A 27 -15.17 -4.09 -15.91
C PRO A 27 -15.65 -2.86 -16.71
N PRO A 28 -15.91 -2.98 -18.03
CA PRO A 28 -16.23 -1.84 -18.90
C PRO A 28 -17.38 -0.96 -18.41
N GLN A 29 -18.39 -1.56 -17.76
CA GLN A 29 -19.55 -0.86 -17.22
C GLN A 29 -19.20 0.18 -16.14
N PHE A 30 -18.09 0.02 -15.43
CA PHE A 30 -17.65 0.99 -14.42
C PHE A 30 -16.79 2.09 -15.05
N LEU A 31 -16.08 1.79 -16.14
CA LEU A 31 -15.25 2.76 -16.85
C LEU A 31 -16.09 3.76 -17.65
N SER A 32 -17.27 3.37 -18.13
CA SER A 32 -18.17 4.26 -18.88
C SER A 32 -18.91 5.28 -18.02
N ALA A 33 -18.92 5.11 -16.69
CA ALA A 33 -19.74 5.90 -15.76
C ALA A 33 -18.96 6.31 -14.50
N LEU A 34 -17.71 6.77 -14.68
CA LEU A 34 -16.92 7.28 -13.57
C LEU A 34 -17.51 8.60 -13.02
N PRO A 35 -17.61 8.76 -11.69
CA PRO A 35 -17.98 10.04 -11.11
C PRO A 35 -16.86 11.07 -11.38
N PRO A 36 -17.18 12.38 -11.44
CA PRO A 36 -16.18 13.43 -11.65
C PRO A 36 -15.18 13.55 -10.49
N SER A 37 -15.51 13.00 -9.31
CA SER A 37 -14.65 12.96 -8.14
C SER A 37 -15.05 11.79 -7.24
N THR A 38 -14.10 11.24 -6.48
CA THR A 38 -14.34 10.22 -5.46
C THR A 38 -13.39 10.45 -4.30
N ASP A 39 -13.92 10.33 -3.08
CA ASP A 39 -13.15 10.39 -1.85
C ASP A 39 -13.42 9.13 -1.03
N LEU A 40 -12.37 8.35 -0.79
CA LEU A 40 -12.43 7.11 -0.01
C LEU A 40 -11.94 7.28 1.43
N ARG A 41 -11.51 8.49 1.84
CA ARG A 41 -10.86 8.70 3.16
C ARG A 41 -11.73 8.28 4.34
N SER A 42 -13.04 8.46 4.25
CA SER A 42 -13.99 8.02 5.29
C SER A 42 -14.03 6.49 5.47
N LEU A 43 -13.51 5.74 4.50
CA LEU A 43 -13.42 4.28 4.51
C LEU A 43 -12.01 3.78 4.87
N CYS A 44 -11.02 4.68 4.94
CA CYS A 44 -9.63 4.33 5.22
C CYS A 44 -9.37 4.19 6.73
N PRO A 45 -8.42 3.32 7.13
CA PRO A 45 -7.94 3.29 8.49
C PRO A 45 -7.24 4.61 8.86
N GLY A 46 -6.98 4.79 10.15
CA GLY A 46 -6.20 5.93 10.63
C GLY A 46 -4.81 5.98 9.99
N VAL A 47 -4.30 7.20 9.74
CA VAL A 47 -2.96 7.39 9.18
C VAL A 47 -1.91 6.89 10.18
N TYR A 48 -1.01 6.02 9.71
CA TYR A 48 0.07 5.51 10.53
C TYR A 48 1.28 6.47 10.58
N ASP A 49 2.02 6.41 11.68
CA ASP A 49 3.37 6.95 11.77
C ASP A 49 4.40 5.84 11.54
N GLN A 50 5.25 6.00 10.53
CA GLN A 50 6.34 5.08 10.21
C GLN A 50 7.65 5.41 10.96
N GLY A 51 7.72 6.58 11.59
CA GLY A 51 8.92 7.09 12.25
C GLY A 51 10.08 7.32 11.30
N MET A 52 11.29 6.94 11.75
CA MET A 52 12.55 7.18 11.04
C MET A 52 13.00 5.99 10.17
N LEU A 53 12.17 4.96 10.04
CA LEU A 53 12.46 3.78 9.23
C LEU A 53 12.07 4.01 7.76
N GLY A 54 12.75 3.33 6.84
CA GLY A 54 12.35 3.28 5.43
C GLY A 54 11.23 2.29 5.13
N SER A 55 10.25 2.14 6.02
CA SER A 55 9.20 1.11 5.93
C SER A 55 7.93 1.57 5.21
N CYS A 56 8.04 2.53 4.29
CA CYS A 56 6.86 3.15 3.65
C CYS A 56 6.02 2.14 2.84
N THR A 57 6.64 1.16 2.18
CA THR A 57 5.97 0.05 1.48
C THR A 57 5.14 -0.79 2.45
N ALA A 58 5.76 -1.22 3.55
CA ALA A 58 5.08 -1.95 4.61
C ALA A 58 3.93 -1.16 5.28
N ASN A 59 4.05 0.17 5.42
CA ASN A 59 2.95 1.01 5.92
C ASN A 59 1.80 1.09 4.90
N ALA A 60 2.11 1.24 3.62
CA ALA A 60 1.10 1.25 2.55
C ALA A 60 0.37 -0.10 2.44
N ILE A 61 1.10 -1.22 2.46
CA ILE A 61 0.52 -2.57 2.42
C ILE A 61 -0.32 -2.82 3.68
N GLY A 62 0.17 -2.45 4.86
CA GLY A 62 -0.61 -2.56 6.10
C GLY A 62 -1.93 -1.80 6.01
N GLY A 63 -1.91 -0.57 5.49
CA GLY A 63 -3.12 0.25 5.32
C GLY A 63 -4.10 -0.35 4.30
N ALA A 64 -3.58 -0.92 3.21
CA ALA A 64 -4.40 -1.61 2.20
C ALA A 64 -5.07 -2.87 2.76
N ILE A 65 -4.35 -3.66 3.58
CA ILE A 65 -4.89 -4.85 4.24
C ILE A 65 -5.98 -4.44 5.25
N GLU A 66 -5.72 -3.46 6.12
CA GLU A 66 -6.72 -2.99 7.10
C GLU A 66 -7.98 -2.46 6.40
N PHE A 67 -7.81 -1.63 5.36
CA PHE A 67 -8.90 -1.14 4.52
C PHE A 67 -9.75 -2.28 3.93
N ASP A 68 -9.11 -3.28 3.34
CA ASP A 68 -9.82 -4.38 2.68
C ASP A 68 -10.57 -5.27 3.69
N ARG A 69 -10.00 -5.48 4.88
CA ARG A 69 -10.69 -6.17 5.99
C ARG A 69 -11.92 -5.42 6.47
N MET A 70 -11.80 -4.11 6.67
CA MET A 70 -12.93 -3.24 7.04
C MET A 70 -14.03 -3.31 5.97
N LYS A 71 -13.65 -3.19 4.68
CA LYS A 71 -14.57 -3.28 3.54
C LYS A 71 -15.30 -4.63 3.46
N GLN A 72 -14.61 -5.72 3.78
CA GLN A 72 -15.16 -7.09 3.79
C GLN A 72 -15.89 -7.45 5.10
N LYS A 73 -15.95 -6.53 6.08
CA LYS A 73 -16.56 -6.77 7.41
C LYS A 73 -15.92 -7.93 8.18
N LEU A 74 -14.61 -8.12 8.00
CA LEU A 74 -13.83 -9.07 8.79
C LEU A 74 -13.37 -8.41 10.10
N THR A 75 -12.90 -9.22 11.07
CA THR A 75 -12.35 -8.69 12.33
C THR A 75 -11.21 -7.72 12.04
N ASP A 76 -11.34 -6.49 12.50
CA ASP A 76 -10.36 -5.44 12.29
C ASP A 76 -9.11 -5.64 13.19
N PHE A 77 -7.94 -5.32 12.65
CA PHE A 77 -6.68 -5.21 13.36
C PHE A 77 -5.67 -4.41 12.54
N VAL A 78 -4.77 -3.70 13.22
CA VAL A 78 -3.64 -3.02 12.58
C VAL A 78 -2.57 -4.04 12.18
N PRO A 79 -2.25 -4.24 10.89
CA PRO A 79 -1.26 -5.21 10.47
C PRO A 79 0.16 -4.87 10.98
N SER A 80 0.96 -5.91 11.26
CA SER A 80 2.34 -5.72 11.71
C SER A 80 3.22 -5.21 10.57
N ARG A 81 3.42 -3.89 10.53
CA ARG A 81 4.27 -3.22 9.52
C ARG A 81 5.73 -3.64 9.61
N LEU A 82 6.23 -4.00 10.81
CA LEU A 82 7.59 -4.53 10.95
C LEU A 82 7.71 -5.97 10.47
N PHE A 83 6.65 -6.79 10.58
CA PHE A 83 6.63 -8.12 9.97
C PHE A 83 6.69 -8.02 8.44
N ILE A 84 5.87 -7.16 7.83
CA ILE A 84 5.90 -6.93 6.38
C ILE A 84 7.29 -6.44 5.97
N TYR A 85 7.80 -5.39 6.62
CA TYR A 85 9.11 -4.80 6.31
C TYR A 85 10.28 -5.78 6.45
N TYR A 86 10.23 -6.69 7.43
CA TYR A 86 11.25 -7.73 7.60
C TYR A 86 11.23 -8.74 6.46
N ASN A 87 10.08 -9.06 5.89
CA ASN A 87 9.98 -10.04 4.80
C ASN A 87 10.16 -9.41 3.41
N GLU A 88 10.03 -8.09 3.28
CA GLU A 88 10.33 -7.34 2.06
C GLU A 88 11.83 -7.23 1.77
N ARG A 89 12.71 -7.52 2.74
CA ARG A 89 14.16 -7.25 2.68
C ARG A 89 15.03 -8.37 3.20
#